data_AF-A0AAJ2GB78-F1
#
_entry.id   AF-A0AAJ2GB78-F1
#
_cell.length_a   1.000
_cell.length_b   1.000
_cell.length_c   1.000
_cell.angle_alpha   90.00
_cell.angle_beta   90.00
_cell.angle_gamma   90.00
#
_symmetry.space_group_name_H-M   'P 1'
#
loop_
_entity.id
_entity.type
_entity.pdbx_description
1 polymer ?
#
loop_
_entity_poly.entity_id
_entity_poly.type
_entity_poly.pdbx_seq_one_letter_code
_entity_poly.pdbx_strand_id
1 'polypeptide(L)'
;MKNEMTLPAEPQVLPLRETAPMLKAWVRNHIYANALGLAILHPFLAHYFTGPHDKALTAPQLVMHNVSLVTFIMLLVVWQNRALQNHFSVGTFRGLGYFLLLVPAAFWLGYYTLYIPFDIIFMYATIGIINAALVGSLLPKPRRWAWQCILSFLLAGVAGAACGIAAYFAGLKDAGGFVKDYGMWSLISITAAITYGSLTRRALERQLNEISGGKSA
;
A
#
# COMPACT_ATOMS: atom_id res chain seq x y z
N MET A 1 29.07 48.18 -6.20
CA MET A 1 27.79 47.49 -6.47
C MET A 1 27.53 46.54 -5.31
N LYS A 2 26.46 46.76 -4.54
CA LYS A 2 26.07 45.85 -3.44
C LYS A 2 25.28 44.69 -4.05
N ASN A 3 25.80 43.47 -3.93
CA ASN A 3 25.05 42.25 -4.23
C ASN A 3 24.03 42.05 -3.11
N GLU A 4 22.80 42.48 -3.34
CA GLU A 4 21.68 42.09 -2.48
C GLU A 4 21.39 40.62 -2.73
N MET A 5 21.84 39.79 -1.79
CA MET A 5 21.50 38.39 -1.71
C MET A 5 19.99 38.30 -1.43
N THR A 6 19.22 38.10 -2.49
CA THR A 6 17.78 37.86 -2.41
C THR A 6 17.59 36.54 -1.68
N LEU A 7 17.14 36.63 -0.43
CA LEU A 7 16.74 35.45 0.33
C LEU A 7 15.65 34.70 -0.46
N PRO A 8 15.69 33.36 -0.50
CA PRO A 8 14.67 32.59 -1.19
C PRO A 8 13.30 32.97 -0.62
N ALA A 9 12.36 33.21 -1.54
CA ALA A 9 10.99 33.59 -1.23
C ALA A 9 10.42 32.69 -0.13
N GLU A 10 9.68 33.29 0.80
CA GLU A 10 8.93 32.56 1.84
C GLU A 10 8.25 31.34 1.23
N PRO A 11 8.29 30.17 1.89
CA PRO A 11 7.59 28.99 1.40
C PRO A 11 6.14 29.36 1.19
N GLN A 12 5.73 29.45 -0.09
CA GLN A 12 4.36 29.79 -0.45
C GLN A 12 3.45 28.78 0.23
N VAL A 13 2.73 29.23 1.25
CA VAL A 13 1.65 28.48 1.86
C VAL A 13 0.54 28.45 0.83
N LEU A 14 0.63 27.47 -0.08
CA LEU A 14 -0.39 27.23 -1.09
C LEU A 14 -1.76 27.17 -0.40
N PRO A 15 -2.81 27.76 -1.00
CA PRO A 15 -4.15 27.71 -0.44
C PRO A 15 -4.53 26.24 -0.22
N LEU A 16 -5.00 25.95 1.00
CA LEU A 16 -5.48 24.62 1.39
C LEU A 16 -6.55 24.20 0.39
N ARG A 17 -6.19 23.34 -0.56
CA ARG A 17 -7.17 22.67 -1.43
C ARG A 17 -8.10 21.86 -0.53
N GLU A 18 -9.35 21.74 -0.94
CA GLU A 18 -10.32 20.86 -0.29
C GLU A 18 -9.69 19.48 -0.03
N THR A 19 -9.82 18.98 1.19
CA THR A 19 -9.22 17.70 1.61
C THR A 19 -10.03 16.50 1.11
N ALA A 20 -11.32 16.69 0.84
CA ALA A 20 -12.24 15.63 0.43
C ALA A 20 -11.84 14.92 -0.89
N PRO A 21 -11.46 15.63 -1.98
CA PRO A 21 -10.96 15.00 -3.19
C PRO A 21 -9.74 14.10 -2.96
N MET A 22 -8.79 14.55 -2.12
CA MET A 22 -7.60 13.79 -1.76
C MET A 22 -7.97 12.52 -1.00
N LEU A 23 -8.81 12.62 0.03
CA LEU A 23 -9.24 11.48 0.86
C LEU A 23 -10.05 10.45 0.07
N LYS A 24 -10.95 10.90 -0.83
CA LYS A 24 -11.72 10.01 -1.71
C LYS A 24 -10.79 9.30 -2.71
N ALA A 25 -9.88 10.04 -3.33
CA ALA A 25 -8.89 9.47 -4.22
C ALA A 25 -7.98 8.48 -3.48
N TRP A 26 -7.56 8.78 -2.25
CA TRP A 26 -6.69 7.93 -1.44
C TRP A 26 -7.26 6.52 -1.27
N VAL A 27 -8.50 6.41 -0.78
CA VAL A 27 -9.15 5.10 -0.59
C VAL A 27 -9.35 4.39 -1.91
N ARG A 28 -9.92 5.07 -2.90
CA ARG A 28 -10.22 4.50 -4.22
C ARG A 28 -8.95 3.95 -4.89
N ASN A 29 -7.88 4.72 -4.88
CA ASN A 29 -6.63 4.40 -5.55
C ASN A 29 -5.92 3.20 -4.89
N HIS A 30 -6.00 3.07 -3.57
CA HIS A 30 -5.52 1.92 -2.83
C HIS A 30 -6.33 0.64 -3.12
N ILE A 31 -7.66 0.76 -3.18
CA ILE A 31 -8.54 -0.33 -3.61
C ILE A 31 -8.20 -0.76 -5.04
N TYR A 32 -8.06 0.18 -5.97
CA TYR A 32 -7.69 -0.13 -7.35
C TYR A 32 -6.31 -0.78 -7.43
N ALA A 33 -5.31 -0.29 -6.70
CA ALA A 33 -3.96 -0.87 -6.69
C ALA A 33 -3.98 -2.34 -6.28
N ASN A 34 -4.77 -2.68 -5.25
CA ASN A 34 -4.84 -4.03 -4.73
C ASN A 34 -5.74 -4.92 -5.58
N ALA A 35 -6.87 -4.41 -6.07
CA ALA A 35 -7.75 -5.15 -6.95
C ALA A 35 -7.03 -5.50 -8.27
N LEU A 36 -6.42 -4.51 -8.92
CA LEU A 36 -5.71 -4.78 -10.17
C LEU A 36 -4.40 -5.54 -9.92
N GLY A 37 -3.56 -5.06 -9.00
CA GLY A 37 -2.22 -5.61 -8.79
C GLY A 37 -2.22 -6.99 -8.14
N LEU A 38 -2.92 -7.15 -7.01
CA LEU A 38 -2.86 -8.38 -6.21
C LEU A 38 -4.06 -9.32 -6.42
N ALA A 39 -5.28 -8.83 -6.64
CA ALA A 39 -6.43 -9.70 -6.87
C ALA A 39 -6.49 -10.26 -8.29
N ILE A 40 -6.09 -9.45 -9.29
CA ILE A 40 -6.14 -9.84 -10.69
C ILE A 40 -4.73 -10.23 -11.18
N LEU A 41 -3.82 -9.26 -11.32
CA LEU A 41 -2.56 -9.50 -12.03
C LEU A 41 -1.66 -10.50 -11.33
N HIS A 42 -1.58 -10.49 -9.99
CA HIS A 42 -0.72 -11.44 -9.26
C HIS A 42 -1.12 -12.90 -9.49
N PRO A 43 -2.38 -13.34 -9.28
CA PRO A 43 -2.80 -14.71 -9.62
C PRO A 43 -2.48 -15.10 -11.06
N PHE A 44 -2.71 -14.23 -12.02
CA PHE A 44 -2.42 -14.54 -13.43
C PHE A 44 -0.91 -14.68 -13.68
N LEU A 45 -0.11 -13.73 -13.21
CA LEU A 45 1.33 -13.72 -13.44
C LEU A 45 2.03 -14.85 -12.67
N ALA A 46 1.73 -14.99 -11.38
CA ALA A 46 2.46 -15.83 -10.44
C ALA A 46 1.91 -17.26 -10.28
N HIS A 47 0.65 -17.51 -10.65
CA HIS A 47 0.00 -18.81 -10.42
C HIS A 47 -0.64 -19.41 -11.69
N TYR A 48 -1.24 -18.61 -12.58
CA TYR A 48 -1.80 -19.14 -13.83
C TYR A 48 -0.71 -19.58 -14.80
N PHE A 49 0.27 -18.72 -15.09
CA PHE A 49 1.32 -19.03 -16.08
C PHE A 49 2.38 -20.01 -15.59
N THR A 50 2.58 -20.14 -14.28
CA THR A 50 3.64 -20.98 -13.70
C THR A 50 3.11 -22.15 -12.86
N GLY A 51 1.79 -22.29 -12.78
CA GLY A 51 1.12 -23.34 -12.02
C GLY A 51 1.20 -23.14 -10.50
N PRO A 52 0.51 -24.03 -9.75
CA PRO A 52 0.59 -24.06 -8.30
C PRO A 52 1.97 -24.48 -7.83
N HIS A 53 2.33 -24.10 -6.60
CA HIS A 53 3.57 -24.54 -5.96
C HIS A 53 3.37 -24.75 -4.46
N ASP A 54 4.21 -25.60 -3.91
CA ASP A 54 4.39 -25.72 -2.46
C ASP A 54 5.45 -24.72 -1.99
N LYS A 55 6.12 -24.99 -0.87
CA LYS A 55 7.11 -24.08 -0.28
C LYS A 55 8.34 -23.83 -1.16
N ALA A 56 8.70 -24.78 -2.02
CA ALA A 56 9.84 -24.65 -2.92
C ALA A 56 9.37 -24.14 -4.29
N LEU A 57 9.84 -22.96 -4.69
CA LEU A 57 9.56 -22.42 -6.01
C LEU A 57 10.60 -22.88 -7.02
N THR A 58 10.14 -23.19 -8.21
CA THR A 58 11.00 -23.25 -9.40
C THR A 58 11.49 -21.85 -9.79
N ALA A 59 12.58 -21.76 -10.56
CA ALA A 59 13.09 -20.47 -11.01
C ALA A 59 12.03 -19.63 -11.79
N PRO A 60 11.22 -20.20 -12.72
CA PRO A 60 10.15 -19.46 -13.38
C PRO A 60 9.10 -18.92 -12.40
N GLN A 61 8.69 -19.72 -11.41
CA GLN A 61 7.73 -19.29 -10.38
C GLN A 61 8.29 -18.11 -9.58
N LEU A 62 9.55 -18.19 -9.13
CA LEU A 62 10.21 -17.11 -8.39
C LEU A 62 10.27 -15.82 -9.22
N VAL A 63 10.67 -15.91 -10.49
CA VAL A 63 10.73 -14.76 -11.40
C VAL A 63 9.36 -14.12 -11.56
N MET A 64 8.32 -14.92 -11.84
CA MET A 64 6.98 -14.40 -12.08
C MET A 64 6.33 -13.81 -10.82
N HIS A 65 6.61 -14.35 -9.64
CA HIS A 65 6.23 -13.72 -8.37
C HIS A 65 6.87 -12.33 -8.25
N ASN A 66 8.16 -12.18 -8.53
CA ASN A 66 8.81 -10.87 -8.48
C ASN A 66 8.26 -9.89 -9.53
N VAL A 67 8.00 -10.34 -10.76
CA VAL A 67 7.35 -9.52 -11.80
C VAL A 67 5.98 -9.02 -11.32
N SER A 68 5.18 -9.89 -10.72
CA SER A 68 3.87 -9.52 -10.19
C SER A 68 3.96 -8.52 -9.01
N LEU A 69 4.91 -8.71 -8.09
CA LEU A 69 5.13 -7.79 -6.96
C LEU A 69 5.59 -6.42 -7.45
N VAL A 70 6.53 -6.36 -8.40
CA VAL A 70 6.96 -5.11 -9.03
C VAL A 70 5.78 -4.40 -9.70
N THR A 71 4.93 -5.15 -10.42
CA THR A 71 3.73 -4.59 -11.05
C THR A 71 2.78 -3.98 -10.04
N PHE A 72 2.49 -4.70 -8.95
CA PHE A 72 1.67 -4.18 -7.85
C PHE A 72 2.27 -2.92 -7.21
N ILE A 73 3.57 -2.93 -6.91
CA ILE A 73 4.29 -1.79 -6.33
C ILE A 73 4.19 -0.56 -7.22
N MET A 74 4.38 -0.71 -8.53
CA MET A 74 4.24 0.38 -9.49
C MET A 74 2.83 0.98 -9.45
N LEU A 75 1.79 0.15 -9.50
CA LEU A 75 0.40 0.60 -9.40
C LEU A 75 0.13 1.33 -8.07
N LEU A 76 0.56 0.75 -6.96
CA LEU A 76 0.40 1.31 -5.62
C LEU A 76 1.06 2.69 -5.51
N VAL A 77 2.33 2.80 -5.88
CA VAL A 77 3.10 4.06 -5.79
C VAL A 77 2.50 5.14 -6.69
N VAL A 78 2.20 4.81 -7.94
CA VAL A 78 1.62 5.78 -8.89
C VAL A 78 0.27 6.29 -8.38
N TRP A 79 -0.62 5.39 -7.97
CA TRP A 79 -1.97 5.76 -7.59
C TRP A 79 -2.05 6.42 -6.21
N GLN A 80 -1.25 6.00 -5.22
CA GLN A 80 -1.21 6.70 -3.93
C GLN A 80 -0.66 8.13 -4.09
N ASN A 81 0.39 8.32 -4.88
CA ASN A 81 0.99 9.63 -5.06
C ASN A 81 0.07 10.55 -5.88
N ARG A 82 -0.67 10.02 -6.87
CA ARG A 82 -1.73 10.77 -7.55
C ARG A 82 -2.85 11.21 -6.61
N ALA A 83 -3.18 10.44 -5.58
CA ALA A 83 -4.13 10.88 -4.56
C ALA A 83 -3.56 12.03 -3.74
N LEU A 84 -2.31 11.92 -3.29
CA LEU A 84 -1.62 12.97 -2.52
C LEU A 84 -1.44 14.26 -3.33
N GLN A 85 -1.21 14.18 -4.64
CA GLN A 85 -1.10 15.32 -5.56
C GLN A 85 -2.35 16.22 -5.60
N ASN A 86 -3.50 15.74 -5.12
CA ASN A 86 -4.69 16.58 -4.96
C ASN A 86 -4.52 17.66 -3.87
N HIS A 87 -3.59 17.48 -2.93
CA HIS A 87 -3.39 18.39 -1.80
C HIS A 87 -1.93 18.80 -1.57
N PHE A 88 -0.96 17.94 -1.89
CA PHE A 88 0.47 18.18 -1.68
C PHE A 88 1.24 18.26 -3.01
N SER A 89 2.33 19.04 -3.03
CA SER A 89 3.27 19.03 -4.16
C SER A 89 4.24 17.84 -4.03
N VAL A 90 3.84 16.68 -4.57
CA VAL A 90 4.65 15.45 -4.56
C VAL A 90 4.79 14.86 -5.96
N GLY A 91 5.94 14.23 -6.24
CA GLY A 91 6.17 13.53 -7.50
C GLY A 91 5.41 12.20 -7.58
N THR A 92 5.00 11.79 -8.79
CA THR A 92 4.23 10.55 -9.03
C THR A 92 4.99 9.29 -8.60
N PHE A 93 6.31 9.27 -8.72
CA PHE A 93 7.16 8.14 -8.36
C PHE A 93 7.87 8.30 -7.01
N ARG A 94 7.39 9.22 -6.16
CA ARG A 94 8.00 9.48 -4.85
C ARG A 94 8.09 8.18 -4.05
N GLY A 95 9.32 7.85 -3.63
CA GLY A 95 9.62 6.69 -2.78
C GLY A 95 9.64 5.34 -3.49
N LEU A 96 9.49 5.29 -4.82
CA LEU A 96 9.43 4.03 -5.58
C LEU A 96 10.56 3.06 -5.24
N GLY A 97 11.80 3.55 -5.10
CA GLY A 97 12.95 2.72 -4.75
C GLY A 97 12.82 2.01 -3.39
N TYR A 98 12.26 2.67 -2.38
CA TYR A 98 12.00 2.04 -1.08
C TYR A 98 10.97 0.92 -1.19
N PHE A 99 9.91 1.13 -1.98
CA PHE A 99 8.91 0.11 -2.22
C PHE A 99 9.49 -1.08 -2.98
N LEU A 100 10.20 -0.84 -4.09
CA LEU A 100 10.79 -1.89 -4.93
C LEU A 100 11.82 -2.75 -4.18
N LEU A 101 12.54 -2.18 -3.21
CA LEU A 101 13.50 -2.92 -2.42
C LEU A 101 12.85 -3.64 -1.23
N LEU A 102 12.14 -2.89 -0.38
CA LEU A 102 11.74 -3.40 0.94
C LEU A 102 10.49 -4.29 0.87
N VAL A 103 9.55 -4.01 -0.03
CA VAL A 103 8.30 -4.77 -0.10
C VAL A 103 8.54 -6.20 -0.59
N PRO A 104 9.28 -6.47 -1.68
CA PRO A 104 9.62 -7.84 -2.07
C PRO A 104 10.50 -8.53 -1.03
N ALA A 105 11.47 -7.81 -0.44
CA ALA A 105 12.32 -8.39 0.61
C ALA A 105 11.49 -8.87 1.82
N ALA A 106 10.55 -8.06 2.29
CA ALA A 106 9.67 -8.43 3.40
C ALA A 106 8.69 -9.55 3.03
N PHE A 107 8.15 -9.53 1.81
CA PHE A 107 7.31 -10.60 1.28
C PHE A 107 8.05 -11.94 1.31
N TRP A 108 9.24 -12.00 0.71
CA TRP A 108 10.05 -13.22 0.66
C TRP A 108 10.56 -13.64 2.03
N LEU A 109 10.89 -12.69 2.92
CA LEU A 109 11.25 -12.99 4.30
C LEU A 109 10.10 -13.73 4.99
N GLY A 110 8.87 -13.20 4.92
CA GLY A 110 7.69 -13.86 5.48
C GLY A 110 7.47 -15.25 4.88
N TYR A 111 7.55 -15.35 3.56
CA TYR A 111 7.36 -16.60 2.82
C TYR A 111 8.34 -17.71 3.23
N TYR A 112 9.65 -17.42 3.24
CA TYR A 112 10.66 -18.45 3.49
C TYR A 112 10.83 -18.78 4.98
N THR A 113 10.59 -17.83 5.88
CA THR A 113 10.77 -18.04 7.33
C THR A 113 9.54 -18.62 8.01
N LEU A 114 8.35 -18.06 7.76
CA LEU A 114 7.13 -18.41 8.48
C LEU A 114 6.02 -18.96 7.58
N TYR A 115 6.22 -18.94 6.26
CA TYR A 115 5.27 -19.40 5.25
C TYR A 115 3.98 -18.57 5.17
N ILE A 116 3.03 -18.98 4.34
CA ILE A 116 1.75 -18.29 4.18
C ILE A 116 0.98 -18.35 5.52
N PRO A 117 0.39 -17.25 6.01
CA PRO A 117 0.14 -15.95 5.34
C PRO A 117 1.12 -14.82 5.73
N PHE A 118 2.30 -15.15 6.29
CA PHE A 118 3.22 -14.16 6.83
C PHE A 118 3.90 -13.32 5.76
N ASP A 119 4.05 -13.84 4.55
CA ASP A 119 4.45 -13.10 3.34
C ASP A 119 3.58 -11.86 3.12
N ILE A 120 2.25 -12.03 3.18
CA ILE A 120 1.27 -10.95 3.00
C ILE A 120 1.27 -9.99 4.18
N ILE A 121 1.33 -10.51 5.41
CA ILE A 121 1.37 -9.70 6.62
C ILE A 121 2.62 -8.80 6.63
N PHE A 122 3.78 -9.36 6.30
CA PHE A 122 5.05 -8.63 6.27
C PHE A 122 5.08 -7.60 5.13
N MET A 123 4.54 -7.97 3.96
CA MET A 123 4.37 -7.06 2.82
C MET A 123 3.56 -5.82 3.22
N TYR A 124 2.37 -5.98 3.79
CA TYR A 124 1.53 -4.85 4.20
C TYR A 124 2.16 -4.05 5.33
N ALA A 125 2.71 -4.70 6.36
CA ALA A 125 3.40 -4.00 7.45
C ALA A 125 4.53 -3.10 6.92
N THR A 126 5.30 -3.59 5.95
CA THR A 126 6.38 -2.84 5.30
C THR A 126 5.86 -1.66 4.49
N ILE A 127 4.77 -1.83 3.74
CA ILE A 127 4.09 -0.71 3.06
C ILE A 127 3.69 0.36 4.08
N GLY A 128 3.15 -0.03 5.22
CA GLY A 128 2.80 0.88 6.32
C GLY A 128 4.00 1.64 6.88
N ILE A 129 5.15 0.98 7.06
CA ILE A 129 6.40 1.61 7.52
C ILE A 129 6.92 2.63 6.51
N ILE A 130 6.92 2.28 5.21
CA ILE A 130 7.38 3.21 4.16
C ILE A 130 6.44 4.42 4.11
N ASN A 131 5.13 4.21 4.15
CA ASN A 131 4.14 5.30 4.15
C ASN A 131 4.16 6.14 5.43
N ALA A 132 4.49 5.54 6.58
CA ALA A 132 4.72 6.26 7.82
C ALA A 132 5.81 7.34 7.66
N ALA A 133 6.92 7.00 6.99
CA ALA A 133 7.99 7.95 6.72
C ALA A 133 7.63 8.95 5.61
N LEU A 134 7.23 8.45 4.43
CA LEU A 134 7.04 9.29 3.24
C LEU A 134 5.85 10.24 3.38
N VAL A 135 4.69 9.74 3.81
CA VAL A 135 3.50 10.59 4.02
C VAL A 135 3.63 11.37 5.31
N GLY A 136 4.26 10.82 6.35
CA GLY A 136 4.48 11.51 7.62
C GLY A 136 5.23 12.82 7.46
N SER A 137 6.22 12.88 6.56
CA SER A 137 6.95 14.11 6.24
C SER A 137 6.10 15.26 5.67
N LEU A 138 4.83 14.99 5.30
CA LEU A 138 3.88 15.99 4.79
C LEU A 138 2.87 16.45 5.85
N LEU A 139 2.86 15.83 7.03
CA LEU A 139 1.79 15.98 8.02
C LEU A 139 2.29 16.70 9.28
N PRO A 140 1.39 17.40 10.00
CA PRO A 140 1.77 18.17 11.19
C PRO A 140 2.24 17.31 12.35
N LYS A 141 1.69 16.09 12.51
CA LYS A 141 2.07 15.15 13.59
C LYS A 141 2.60 13.83 13.01
N PRO A 142 3.83 13.81 12.46
CA PRO A 142 4.40 12.65 11.78
C PRO A 142 4.46 11.39 12.67
N ARG A 143 4.77 11.55 13.96
CA ARG A 143 4.83 10.42 14.91
C ARG A 143 3.47 9.76 15.14
N ARG A 144 2.40 10.55 15.21
CA ARG A 144 1.03 10.04 15.37
C ARG A 144 0.58 9.33 14.09
N TRP A 145 0.87 9.94 12.94
CA TRP A 145 0.64 9.32 11.64
C TRP A 145 1.35 7.98 11.51
N ALA A 146 2.64 7.92 11.88
CA ALA A 146 3.45 6.72 11.73
C ALA A 146 2.79 5.50 12.40
N TRP A 147 2.39 5.62 13.67
CA TRP A 147 1.71 4.54 14.39
C TRP A 147 0.35 4.19 13.78
N GLN A 148 -0.45 5.19 13.42
CA GLN A 148 -1.75 4.96 12.79
C GLN A 148 -1.60 4.25 11.45
N CYS A 149 -0.61 4.62 10.64
CA CYS A 149 -0.33 4.04 9.34
C CYS A 149 0.15 2.59 9.47
N ILE A 150 1.22 2.36 10.25
CA ILE A 150 1.79 1.03 10.47
C ILE A 150 0.73 0.07 11.01
N LEU A 151 -0.02 0.48 12.04
CA LEU A 151 -1.06 -0.36 12.63
C LEU A 151 -2.21 -0.63 11.64
N SER A 152 -2.63 0.37 10.85
CA SER A 152 -3.69 0.17 9.85
C SER A 152 -3.31 -0.87 8.81
N PHE A 153 -2.08 -0.83 8.31
CA PHE A 153 -1.58 -1.77 7.32
C PHE A 153 -1.33 -3.16 7.91
N LEU A 154 -0.81 -3.24 9.14
CA LEU A 154 -0.68 -4.52 9.85
C LEU A 154 -2.05 -5.18 10.05
N LEU A 155 -3.03 -4.44 10.54
CA LEU A 155 -4.41 -4.92 10.71
C LEU A 155 -5.04 -5.34 9.38
N ALA A 156 -4.73 -4.64 8.28
CA ALA A 156 -5.20 -5.04 6.97
C ALA A 156 -4.60 -6.35 6.48
N GLY A 157 -3.29 -6.58 6.70
CA GLY A 157 -2.66 -7.86 6.42
C GLY A 157 -3.29 -9.00 7.20
N VAL A 158 -3.54 -8.79 8.51
CA VAL A 158 -4.22 -9.76 9.39
C VAL A 158 -5.66 -10.01 8.94
N ALA A 159 -6.43 -8.96 8.67
CA ALA A 159 -7.83 -9.08 8.23
C ALA A 159 -7.93 -9.79 6.87
N GLY A 160 -7.06 -9.44 5.93
CA GLY A 160 -6.97 -10.10 4.63
C GLY A 160 -6.66 -11.59 4.79
N ALA A 161 -5.61 -11.92 5.54
CA ALA A 161 -5.23 -13.30 5.82
C ALA A 161 -6.36 -14.10 6.49
N ALA A 162 -7.03 -13.52 7.50
CA ALA A 162 -8.17 -14.14 8.17
C ALA A 162 -9.32 -14.42 7.20
N CYS A 163 -9.65 -13.48 6.31
CA CYS A 163 -10.67 -13.70 5.27
C CYS A 163 -10.27 -14.78 4.26
N GLY A 164 -8.98 -14.83 3.87
CA GLY A 164 -8.47 -15.91 3.02
C GLY A 164 -8.59 -17.28 3.69
N ILE A 165 -8.18 -17.39 4.95
CA ILE A 165 -8.29 -18.62 5.75
C ILE A 165 -9.75 -19.04 5.89
N ALA A 166 -10.65 -18.11 6.22
CA ALA A 166 -12.07 -18.39 6.33
C ALA A 166 -12.65 -18.92 5.00
N ALA A 167 -12.29 -18.31 3.87
CA ALA A 167 -12.74 -18.74 2.55
C ALA A 167 -12.18 -20.13 2.16
N TYR A 168 -10.91 -20.38 2.49
CA TYR A 168 -10.29 -21.69 2.31
C TYR A 168 -11.10 -22.78 3.01
N PHE A 169 -11.45 -22.59 4.29
CA PHE A 169 -12.24 -23.56 5.05
C PHE A 169 -13.73 -23.58 4.69
N ALA A 170 -14.26 -22.51 4.10
CA ALA A 170 -15.65 -22.43 3.62
C ALA A 170 -15.89 -23.15 2.28
N GLY A 171 -14.87 -23.76 1.68
CA GLY A 171 -14.99 -24.59 0.47
C GLY A 171 -14.06 -24.20 -0.67
N LEU A 172 -13.30 -23.10 -0.56
CA LEU A 172 -12.34 -22.73 -1.60
C LEU A 172 -11.18 -23.73 -1.71
N LYS A 173 -10.87 -24.47 -0.63
CA LYS A 173 -9.91 -25.59 -0.67
C LYS A 173 -10.30 -26.70 -1.65
N ASP A 174 -11.60 -26.85 -1.91
CA ASP A 174 -12.14 -27.88 -2.81
C ASP A 174 -12.12 -27.40 -4.28
N ALA A 175 -11.86 -26.12 -4.51
CA ALA A 175 -11.54 -25.60 -5.83
C ALA A 175 -10.11 -26.00 -6.23
N GLY A 176 -9.95 -26.54 -7.44
CA GLY A 176 -8.66 -26.93 -7.97
C GLY A 176 -7.92 -25.78 -8.67
N GLY A 177 -6.59 -25.79 -8.58
CA GLY A 177 -5.70 -24.96 -9.39
C GLY A 177 -5.96 -23.44 -9.28
N PHE A 178 -5.99 -22.77 -10.43
CA PHE A 178 -6.06 -21.31 -10.51
C PHE A 178 -7.29 -20.69 -9.83
N VAL A 179 -8.44 -21.37 -9.82
CA VAL A 179 -9.68 -20.83 -9.20
C VAL A 179 -9.48 -20.59 -7.71
N LYS A 180 -8.80 -21.52 -7.03
CA LYS A 180 -8.44 -21.39 -5.62
C LYS A 180 -7.53 -20.18 -5.40
N ASP A 181 -6.46 -20.08 -6.18
CA ASP A 181 -5.46 -19.02 -6.01
C ASP A 181 -6.06 -17.64 -6.31
N TYR A 182 -6.82 -17.50 -7.40
CA TYR A 182 -7.54 -16.28 -7.74
C TYR A 182 -8.54 -15.87 -6.65
N GLY A 183 -9.32 -16.83 -6.13
CA GLY A 183 -10.27 -16.58 -5.05
C GLY A 183 -9.59 -16.12 -3.77
N MET A 184 -8.51 -16.80 -3.36
CA MET A 184 -7.73 -16.47 -2.16
C MET A 184 -7.16 -15.05 -2.25
N TRP A 185 -6.42 -14.77 -3.31
CA TRP A 185 -5.79 -13.47 -3.53
C TRP A 185 -6.80 -12.33 -3.66
N SER A 186 -7.94 -12.58 -4.31
CA SER A 186 -9.02 -11.60 -4.40
C SER A 186 -9.57 -11.21 -3.04
N LEU A 187 -9.93 -12.21 -2.23
CA LEU A 187 -10.50 -11.98 -0.90
C LEU A 187 -9.50 -11.32 0.04
N ILE A 188 -8.25 -11.78 0.06
CA ILE A 188 -7.21 -11.20 0.89
C ILE A 188 -6.97 -9.73 0.51
N SER A 189 -6.75 -9.46 -0.78
CA SER A 189 -6.29 -8.15 -1.23
C SER A 189 -7.38 -7.07 -1.17
N ILE A 190 -8.62 -7.40 -1.53
CA ILE A 190 -9.74 -6.47 -1.45
C ILE A 190 -10.05 -6.15 0.02
N THR A 191 -10.07 -7.16 0.90
CA THR A 191 -10.30 -6.96 2.33
C THR A 191 -9.23 -6.10 2.96
N ALA A 192 -7.96 -6.37 2.65
CA ALA A 192 -6.84 -5.57 3.15
C ALA A 192 -6.97 -4.10 2.69
N ALA A 193 -7.24 -3.87 1.40
CA ALA A 193 -7.36 -2.53 0.82
C ALA A 193 -8.50 -1.71 1.43
N ILE A 194 -9.66 -2.31 1.64
CA ILE A 194 -10.78 -1.65 2.31
C ILE A 194 -10.40 -1.32 3.76
N THR A 195 -9.77 -2.26 4.47
CA THR A 195 -9.36 -2.10 5.87
C THR A 195 -8.38 -0.94 6.04
N TYR A 196 -7.18 -1.00 5.45
CA TYR A 196 -6.21 0.06 5.67
C TYR A 196 -6.64 1.36 4.98
N GLY A 197 -7.32 1.31 3.83
CA GLY A 197 -7.80 2.50 3.13
C GLY A 197 -8.75 3.31 4.01
N SER A 198 -9.71 2.64 4.65
CA SER A 198 -10.67 3.27 5.56
C SER A 198 -10.00 3.84 6.82
N LEU A 199 -9.10 3.06 7.44
CA LEU A 199 -8.41 3.49 8.67
C LEU A 199 -7.45 4.66 8.41
N THR A 200 -6.65 4.58 7.34
CA THR A 200 -5.71 5.64 6.97
C THR A 200 -6.41 6.89 6.46
N ARG A 201 -7.57 6.78 5.79
CA ARG A 201 -8.41 7.94 5.46
C ARG A 201 -8.80 8.72 6.73
N ARG A 202 -9.32 8.04 7.75
CA ARG A 202 -9.72 8.68 9.02
C ARG A 202 -8.51 9.33 9.72
N ALA A 203 -7.35 8.68 9.67
CA ALA A 203 -6.12 9.22 10.22
C ALA A 203 -5.67 10.50 9.47
N LEU A 204 -5.65 10.47 8.14
CA LEU A 204 -5.32 11.61 7.29
C LEU A 204 -6.29 12.78 7.51
N GLU A 205 -7.60 12.51 7.51
CA GLU A 205 -8.63 13.52 7.73
C GLU A 205 -8.41 14.29 9.03
N ARG A 206 -8.12 13.58 10.13
CA ARG A 206 -7.80 14.21 11.42
C ARG A 206 -6.55 15.08 11.35
N GLN A 207 -5.49 14.63 10.68
CA GLN A 207 -4.25 15.40 10.53
C GLN A 207 -4.45 16.67 9.70
N LEU A 208 -5.24 16.58 8.62
CA LEU A 208 -5.49 17.71 7.72
C LEU A 208 -6.40 18.77 8.35
N ASN A 209 -7.41 18.34 9.12
CA ASN A 209 -8.28 19.27 9.84
C ASN A 209 -7.51 20.10 10.89
N GLU A 210 -6.45 19.52 11.49
CA GLU A 210 -5.57 20.25 12.39
C GLU A 210 -4.75 21.34 11.66
N ILE A 211 -4.37 21.14 10.39
CA ILE A 211 -3.70 22.16 9.57
C ILE A 211 -4.65 23.35 9.32
N SER A 212 -5.93 23.05 9.02
CA SER A 212 -6.95 24.08 8.76
C SER A 212 -7.32 24.88 10.00
N GLY A 213 -7.43 24.23 11.17
CA GLY A 213 -7.79 24.87 12.44
C GLY A 213 -6.67 25.71 13.06
N GLY A 214 -5.41 25.50 12.65
CA GLY A 214 -4.25 26.28 13.10
C GLY A 214 -4.12 27.67 12.44
N LYS A 215 -4.98 28.02 11.48
CA LYS A 215 -4.99 29.35 10.82
C LYS A 215 -5.94 30.36 11.48
N SER A 216 -6.57 30.00 12.60
CA SER A 216 -7.54 30.83 13.33
C SER A 216 -7.07 31.24 14.74
N ALA A 217 -5.77 31.14 15.03
CA ALA A 217 -5.15 31.62 16.27
C ALA A 217 -4.13 32.71 15.98
#